data_AF-A0A1M7GFX7-F1
#
_entry.id   AF-A0A1M7GFX7-F1
#
_cell.length_a   1.000
_cell.length_b   1.000
_cell.length_c   1.000
_cell.angle_alpha   90.00
_cell.angle_beta   90.00
_cell.angle_gamma   90.00
#
_symmetry.space_group_name_H-M   'P 1'
#
loop_
_entity.id
_entity.type
_entity.pdbx_description
1 polymer ?
#
loop_
_entity_poly.entity_id
_entity_poly.type
_entity_poly.pdbx_seq_one_letter_code
_entity_poly.pdbx_strand_id
1 'polypeptide(L)'
;MKNILRRVGWTLKRTEKNKNSSPILKILVPALLLILAIGALFMAFNLSGNGSDEEEAAVEETAGESESAEEGDQAEDEGEENGGEAAGENTEAAEEGSTEITISTVGDIMVHDEQYWGAYVEETDSYDFKPWFEHVKPYLEEADLAIGNFETTVAGEDRGYTGYPLFNTPDEIVEDLDYAGFDSIVTSNNHSLDMGAQGLERTVQMLEEHFDVIGTYDAPPEDRHVIKEVDGIKVAMLAFTEMLNGMDGPYTDEEVYNMIDVISEENLTEAIDAAKEDDPDIILTYMHWGPEYVEEPSDYQKEYAQFLADQGVDLIIGSHPHVLQRAEYLESSDGESESFVAYSLGNFISNQRLETIGPDFEPNEDGVILNFDIEKDHESGETVLADVHYTPTWVYRHSDTGDTPFDYEILPVEDFQEDEDLPEDIRERLDRSLERTNSRLNLEQ
;
A
#
# COMPACT_ATOMS: atom_id res chain seq x y z
N MET A 1 -21.98 23.44 -38.62
CA MET A 1 -22.92 24.37 -37.95
C MET A 1 -24.03 23.69 -37.14
N LYS A 2 -24.78 22.70 -37.68
CA LYS A 2 -25.79 21.97 -36.88
C LYS A 2 -25.20 21.08 -35.75
N ASN A 3 -23.98 20.59 -35.90
CA ASN A 3 -23.28 19.82 -34.85
C ASN A 3 -22.69 20.73 -33.75
N ILE A 4 -22.37 21.99 -34.06
CA ILE A 4 -21.86 22.97 -33.09
C ILE A 4 -22.99 23.47 -32.19
N LEU A 5 -24.19 23.70 -32.74
CA LEU A 5 -25.35 24.12 -31.95
C LEU A 5 -25.94 23.00 -31.07
N ARG A 6 -25.73 21.72 -31.42
CA ARG A 6 -26.05 20.59 -30.52
C ARG A 6 -25.06 20.46 -29.35
N ARG A 7 -23.78 20.76 -29.56
CA ARG A 7 -22.73 20.75 -28.51
C ARG A 7 -22.77 21.97 -27.57
N VAL A 8 -23.20 23.15 -28.03
CA VAL A 8 -23.42 24.29 -27.10
C VAL A 8 -24.62 24.03 -26.16
N GLY A 9 -25.62 23.26 -26.62
CA GLY A 9 -26.69 22.76 -25.74
C GLY A 9 -26.25 21.69 -24.74
N TRP A 10 -25.13 21.00 -25.01
CA TRP A 10 -24.53 19.95 -24.18
C TRP A 10 -23.78 20.54 -22.97
N THR A 11 -23.01 21.63 -23.16
CA THR A 11 -22.31 22.34 -22.06
C THR A 11 -23.27 23.00 -21.05
N LEU A 12 -24.44 23.46 -21.51
CA LEU A 12 -25.46 24.08 -20.65
C LEU A 12 -26.25 23.07 -19.81
N LYS A 13 -26.46 21.83 -20.30
CA LYS A 13 -27.10 20.77 -19.52
C LYS A 13 -26.17 20.15 -18.46
N ARG A 14 -24.87 20.06 -18.74
CA ARG A 14 -23.83 19.57 -17.81
C ARG A 14 -23.65 20.50 -16.60
N THR A 15 -23.84 21.81 -16.78
CA THR A 15 -23.81 22.80 -15.68
C THR A 15 -25.12 22.92 -14.89
N GLU A 16 -26.26 22.46 -15.42
CA GLU A 16 -27.53 22.43 -14.67
C GLU A 16 -27.67 21.19 -13.77
N LYS A 17 -27.10 20.04 -14.16
CA LYS A 17 -27.14 18.81 -13.33
C LYS A 17 -26.26 18.91 -12.07
N ASN A 18 -25.15 19.66 -12.12
CA ASN A 18 -24.25 19.91 -10.97
C ASN A 18 -24.56 21.17 -10.15
N LYS A 19 -25.67 21.88 -10.41
CA LYS A 19 -26.01 23.12 -9.67
C LYS A 19 -26.77 22.91 -8.36
N ASN A 20 -27.14 21.68 -8.03
CA ASN A 20 -27.70 21.32 -6.73
C ASN A 20 -26.64 20.70 -5.81
N SER A 21 -25.51 21.40 -5.62
CA SER A 21 -24.69 21.15 -4.43
C SER A 21 -25.54 21.45 -3.18
N SER A 22 -25.70 20.43 -2.34
CA SER A 22 -26.38 20.52 -1.05
C SER A 22 -25.91 21.77 -0.28
N PRO A 23 -26.80 22.52 0.40
CA PRO A 23 -26.40 23.67 1.22
C PRO A 23 -25.37 23.31 2.30
N ILE A 24 -25.21 22.03 2.61
CA ILE A 24 -24.21 21.47 3.53
C ILE A 24 -22.78 21.59 2.94
N LEU A 25 -22.61 21.30 1.64
CA LEU A 25 -21.30 21.32 0.96
C LEU A 25 -20.70 22.73 0.89
N LYS A 26 -21.56 23.76 0.82
CA LYS A 26 -21.16 25.17 0.83
C LYS A 26 -20.67 25.67 2.19
N ILE A 27 -20.92 24.91 3.26
CA ILE A 27 -20.50 25.22 4.63
C ILE A 27 -19.29 24.37 5.01
N LEU A 28 -19.25 23.10 4.60
CA LEU A 28 -18.16 22.17 4.92
C LEU A 28 -16.82 22.54 4.27
N VAL A 29 -16.80 22.87 2.98
CA VAL A 29 -15.55 23.21 2.28
C VAL A 29 -14.81 24.40 2.90
N PRO A 30 -15.46 25.56 3.18
CA PRO A 30 -14.77 26.65 3.87
C PRO A 30 -14.44 26.35 5.34
N ALA A 31 -15.16 25.45 6.00
CA ALA A 31 -14.82 25.02 7.36
C ALA A 31 -13.57 24.11 7.38
N LEU A 32 -13.44 23.20 6.41
CA LEU A 32 -12.29 22.32 6.25
C LEU A 32 -11.01 23.11 5.93
N LEU A 33 -11.10 24.08 5.01
CA LEU A 33 -10.00 24.99 4.69
C LEU A 33 -9.56 25.84 5.89
N LEU A 34 -10.50 26.19 6.79
CA LEU A 34 -10.19 26.92 8.01
C LEU A 34 -9.47 26.02 9.04
N ILE A 35 -9.84 24.74 9.14
CA ILE A 35 -9.20 23.76 10.03
C ILE A 35 -7.77 23.49 9.57
N LEU A 36 -7.56 23.26 8.26
CA LEU A 36 -6.22 23.09 7.67
C LEU A 36 -5.34 24.33 7.89
N ALA A 37 -5.89 25.53 7.73
CA ALA A 37 -5.16 26.77 8.00
C ALA A 37 -4.78 26.94 9.49
N ILE A 38 -5.62 26.48 10.41
CA ILE A 38 -5.33 26.51 11.86
C ILE A 38 -4.27 25.47 12.22
N GLY A 39 -4.32 24.27 11.62
CA GLY A 39 -3.30 23.23 11.79
C GLY A 39 -1.92 23.69 11.34
N ALA A 40 -1.83 24.29 10.15
CA ALA A 40 -0.58 24.87 9.64
C ALA A 40 -0.02 26.00 10.54
N LEU A 41 -0.90 26.80 11.15
CA LEU A 41 -0.51 27.88 12.09
C LEU A 41 -0.01 27.33 13.44
N PHE A 42 -0.59 26.23 13.91
CA PHE A 42 -0.17 25.56 15.14
C PHE A 42 1.19 24.86 14.97
N MET A 43 1.42 24.28 13.80
CA MET A 43 2.69 23.66 13.42
C MET A 43 3.81 24.71 13.30
N ALA A 44 3.52 25.86 12.67
CA ALA A 44 4.45 26.99 12.58
C ALA A 44 4.79 27.62 13.96
N PHE A 45 3.90 27.53 14.95
CA PHE A 45 4.14 28.06 16.29
C PHE A 45 5.04 27.14 17.13
N ASN A 46 4.92 25.82 16.96
CA ASN A 46 5.79 24.84 17.64
C ASN A 46 7.21 24.80 17.08
N LEU A 47 7.40 25.13 15.80
CA LEU A 47 8.73 25.20 15.17
C LEU A 47 9.53 26.47 15.53
N SER A 48 8.97 27.43 16.27
CA SER A 48 9.60 28.72 16.53
C SER A 48 9.93 29.00 18.01
N GLY A 49 9.80 28.03 18.91
CA GLY A 49 10.11 28.20 20.34
C GLY A 49 11.07 27.13 20.87
N ASN A 50 12.30 27.51 21.19
CA ASN A 50 13.21 26.68 21.99
C ASN A 50 13.81 27.46 23.17
N GLY A 51 14.03 26.75 24.28
CA GLY A 51 14.76 27.14 25.50
C GLY A 51 13.86 27.63 26.65
N SER A 52 13.95 27.14 27.89
CA SER A 52 15.07 26.51 28.61
C SER A 52 14.64 25.93 29.98
N ASP A 53 15.29 24.83 30.38
CA ASP A 53 15.78 24.38 31.70
C ASP A 53 15.13 24.84 33.03
N GLU A 54 14.82 23.89 33.94
CA GLU A 54 15.60 23.57 35.16
C GLU A 54 14.91 22.53 36.08
N GLU A 55 15.76 21.78 36.81
CA GLU A 55 15.64 20.89 37.99
C GLU A 55 14.43 21.11 38.95
N GLU A 56 13.97 20.16 39.79
CA GLU A 56 14.73 19.35 40.76
C GLU A 56 13.78 18.34 41.47
N ALA A 57 14.42 17.31 42.05
CA ALA A 57 14.13 16.64 43.33
C ALA A 57 13.15 15.44 43.42
N ALA A 58 13.71 14.41 44.04
CA ALA A 58 13.18 13.09 44.33
C ALA A 58 12.62 12.95 45.78
N VAL A 59 12.14 11.72 46.04
CA VAL A 59 12.03 10.99 47.33
C VAL A 59 10.70 11.11 48.08
N GLU A 60 9.95 10.00 48.17
CA GLU A 60 9.86 9.18 49.39
C GLU A 60 9.17 7.83 49.13
N GLU A 61 9.86 6.75 49.53
CA GLU A 61 9.30 5.43 49.81
C GLU A 61 8.28 5.51 50.96
N THR A 62 7.30 4.60 50.96
CA THR A 62 7.01 3.84 52.20
C THR A 62 6.57 2.42 51.87
N ALA A 63 7.22 1.48 52.56
CA ALA A 63 6.98 0.05 52.56
C ALA A 63 5.73 -0.33 53.37
N GLY A 64 5.18 -1.52 53.07
CA GLY A 64 4.17 -2.21 53.87
C GLY A 64 4.15 -3.71 53.57
N GLU A 65 4.83 -4.45 54.43
CA GLU A 65 5.05 -5.91 54.51
C GLU A 65 3.77 -6.79 54.46
N SER A 66 3.84 -7.92 53.71
CA SER A 66 3.78 -9.35 54.12
C SER A 66 2.54 -9.83 54.90
N GLU A 67 1.91 -10.97 54.62
CA GLU A 67 2.44 -12.33 54.83
C GLU A 67 1.50 -13.39 54.18
N SER A 68 2.10 -14.42 53.56
CA SER A 68 1.89 -15.90 53.65
C SER A 68 0.47 -16.52 53.72
N ALA A 69 0.20 -17.78 53.41
CA ALA A 69 0.76 -18.90 52.63
C ALA A 69 -0.16 -20.13 52.92
N GLU A 70 0.05 -21.22 52.18
CA GLU A 70 -0.37 -22.62 52.43
C GLU A 70 -1.83 -23.02 52.12
N GLU A 71 -2.15 -24.22 51.59
CA GLU A 71 -1.43 -25.31 50.88
C GLU A 71 -2.47 -26.42 50.58
N GLY A 72 -2.22 -27.23 49.54
CA GLY A 72 -2.59 -28.66 49.45
C GLY A 72 -4.03 -29.02 49.00
N ASP A 73 -4.30 -30.13 48.31
CA ASP A 73 -3.48 -31.24 47.79
C ASP A 73 -4.37 -32.14 46.89
N GLN A 74 -3.71 -32.84 45.96
CA GLN A 74 -3.91 -34.16 45.28
C GLN A 74 -5.22 -35.00 45.49
N ALA A 75 -5.64 -35.96 44.66
CA ALA A 75 -5.07 -36.71 43.53
C ALA A 75 -6.14 -37.66 42.89
N GLU A 76 -5.83 -38.12 41.66
CA GLU A 76 -5.98 -39.47 41.05
C GLU A 76 -7.34 -40.22 40.98
N ASP A 77 -7.68 -40.80 39.81
CA ASP A 77 -7.47 -42.24 39.51
C ASP A 77 -7.94 -42.64 38.07
N GLU A 78 -7.43 -43.79 37.64
CA GLU A 78 -7.03 -44.38 36.34
C GLU A 78 -8.08 -45.02 35.38
N GLY A 79 -7.57 -45.40 34.19
CA GLY A 79 -7.89 -46.62 33.40
C GLY A 79 -8.65 -46.40 32.08
N GLU A 80 -8.37 -47.02 30.93
CA GLU A 80 -7.55 -48.19 30.54
C GLU A 80 -7.45 -48.29 28.98
N GLU A 81 -6.54 -49.15 28.51
CA GLU A 81 -5.98 -49.45 27.17
C GLU A 81 -6.95 -49.72 25.96
N ASN A 82 -6.51 -49.54 24.70
CA ASN A 82 -5.79 -50.54 23.85
C ASN A 82 -5.90 -50.31 22.31
N GLY A 83 -4.81 -50.63 21.57
CA GLY A 83 -4.74 -50.91 20.11
C GLY A 83 -4.25 -49.73 19.24
N GLY A 84 -3.11 -49.74 18.52
CA GLY A 84 -2.26 -50.82 18.05
C GLY A 84 -2.49 -51.10 16.56
N GLU A 85 -1.99 -50.26 15.64
CA GLU A 85 -1.80 -50.67 14.24
C GLU A 85 -0.71 -49.85 13.50
N ALA A 86 0.30 -50.62 13.07
CA ALA A 86 1.29 -50.44 12.00
C ALA A 86 1.64 -49.05 11.45
N ALA A 87 2.91 -48.72 11.66
CA ALA A 87 3.73 -47.81 10.87
C ALA A 87 3.63 -48.09 9.37
N GLY A 88 3.24 -47.06 8.61
CA GLY A 88 3.68 -46.84 7.25
C GLY A 88 4.48 -45.55 7.24
N GLU A 89 5.80 -45.64 7.44
CA GLU A 89 6.70 -44.56 7.04
C GLU A 89 6.59 -44.45 5.53
N ASN A 90 5.73 -43.57 5.07
CA ASN A 90 5.80 -43.03 3.72
C ASN A 90 6.94 -42.02 3.79
N THR A 91 8.17 -42.48 3.59
CA THR A 91 9.31 -41.60 3.36
C THR A 91 9.02 -40.94 2.02
N GLU A 92 8.39 -39.76 2.05
CA GLU A 92 8.55 -38.79 0.98
C GLU A 92 10.06 -38.65 0.79
N ALA A 93 10.54 -39.10 -0.36
CA ALA A 93 11.89 -38.76 -0.76
C ALA A 93 11.91 -37.24 -0.82
N ALA A 94 12.72 -36.60 0.03
CA ALA A 94 12.98 -35.17 -0.07
C ALA A 94 13.27 -34.86 -1.54
N GLU A 95 12.52 -33.92 -2.11
CA GLU A 95 12.73 -33.52 -3.49
C GLU A 95 14.16 -32.98 -3.60
N GLU A 96 15.02 -33.61 -4.41
CA GLU A 96 16.37 -33.08 -4.67
C GLU A 96 16.20 -31.81 -5.54
N GLY A 97 16.66 -30.66 -5.05
CA GLY A 97 16.65 -29.39 -5.80
C GLY A 97 16.37 -28.16 -4.92
N SER A 98 16.11 -27.04 -5.58
CA SER A 98 15.55 -25.82 -5.00
C SER A 98 14.29 -25.41 -5.77
N THR A 99 13.41 -24.67 -5.09
CA THR A 99 12.31 -23.94 -5.71
C THR A 99 12.63 -22.46 -5.69
N GLU A 100 12.24 -21.77 -6.76
CA GLU A 100 12.42 -20.33 -6.93
C GLU A 100 11.06 -19.73 -7.25
N ILE A 101 10.70 -18.64 -6.57
CA ILE A 101 9.52 -17.83 -6.87
C ILE A 101 9.93 -16.36 -7.05
N THR A 102 9.18 -15.62 -7.83
CA THR A 102 9.32 -14.16 -7.94
C THR A 102 8.11 -13.47 -7.30
N ILE A 103 8.38 -12.58 -6.34
CA ILE A 103 7.39 -11.68 -5.75
C ILE A 103 7.56 -10.29 -6.38
N SER A 104 6.49 -9.76 -6.97
CA SER A 104 6.47 -8.40 -7.53
C SER A 104 5.65 -7.46 -6.67
N THR A 105 6.17 -6.27 -6.41
CA THR A 105 5.48 -5.22 -5.66
C THR A 105 5.47 -3.91 -6.44
N VAL A 106 4.35 -3.18 -6.39
CA VAL A 106 4.20 -1.86 -7.01
C VAL A 106 3.77 -0.82 -5.99
N GLY A 107 3.96 0.45 -6.35
CA GLY A 107 3.54 1.60 -5.54
C GLY A 107 2.04 1.93 -5.62
N ASP A 108 1.73 3.22 -5.45
CA ASP A 108 0.36 3.70 -5.24
C ASP A 108 -0.51 3.57 -6.50
N ILE A 109 -1.67 2.91 -6.35
CA ILE A 109 -2.73 2.81 -7.34
C ILE A 109 -3.84 3.78 -6.93
N MET A 110 -3.82 4.98 -7.52
CA MET A 110 -4.77 6.05 -7.24
C MET A 110 -5.61 6.40 -8.47
N VAL A 111 -6.88 6.73 -8.23
CA VAL A 111 -7.82 7.11 -9.29
C VAL A 111 -8.40 8.51 -9.06
N HIS A 112 -7.77 9.51 -9.67
CA HIS A 112 -8.24 10.89 -9.66
C HIS A 112 -9.42 11.11 -10.63
N ASP A 113 -10.05 12.28 -10.54
CA ASP A 113 -11.19 12.65 -11.37
C ASP A 113 -10.92 12.50 -12.87
N GLU A 114 -9.79 13.03 -13.35
CA GLU A 114 -9.43 12.96 -14.77
C GLU A 114 -9.25 11.53 -15.26
N GLN A 115 -8.79 10.62 -14.40
CA GLN A 115 -8.52 9.22 -14.71
C GLN A 115 -9.84 8.46 -14.93
N TYR A 116 -10.77 8.47 -13.96
CA TYR A 116 -12.03 7.75 -14.16
C TYR A 116 -12.96 8.44 -15.17
N TRP A 117 -12.80 9.75 -15.44
CA TRP A 117 -13.48 10.37 -16.58
C TRP A 117 -12.96 9.87 -17.94
N GLY A 118 -11.67 9.52 -18.01
CA GLY A 118 -11.05 8.86 -19.18
C GLY A 118 -11.52 7.44 -19.37
N ALA A 119 -11.64 6.69 -18.28
CA ALA A 119 -12.09 5.29 -18.31
C ALA A 119 -13.58 5.11 -18.66
N TYR A 120 -14.40 6.16 -18.70
CA TYR A 120 -15.83 6.02 -18.94
C TYR A 120 -16.16 5.64 -20.40
N VAL A 121 -16.92 4.56 -20.57
CA VAL A 121 -17.36 4.03 -21.87
C VAL A 121 -18.85 4.34 -22.10
N GLU A 122 -19.15 5.24 -23.05
CA GLU A 122 -20.53 5.70 -23.33
C GLU A 122 -21.43 4.57 -23.86
N GLU A 123 -20.85 3.61 -24.59
CA GLU A 123 -21.59 2.49 -25.19
C GLU A 123 -22.17 1.52 -24.16
N THR A 124 -21.47 1.33 -23.04
CA THR A 124 -21.83 0.39 -21.97
C THR A 124 -22.37 1.10 -20.73
N ASP A 125 -22.19 2.43 -20.62
CA ASP A 125 -22.53 3.22 -19.43
C ASP A 125 -21.81 2.68 -18.18
N SER A 126 -20.51 2.43 -18.33
CA SER A 126 -19.63 1.75 -17.37
C SER A 126 -18.19 2.26 -17.55
N TYR A 127 -17.24 1.73 -16.79
CA TYR A 127 -15.84 2.15 -16.79
C TYR A 127 -14.93 1.00 -17.25
N ASP A 128 -13.84 1.34 -17.94
CA ASP A 128 -12.82 0.40 -18.43
C ASP A 128 -11.43 0.99 -18.17
N PHE A 129 -10.74 0.42 -17.20
CA PHE A 129 -9.39 0.76 -16.76
C PHE A 129 -8.34 -0.19 -17.32
N LYS A 130 -8.72 -1.29 -18.00
CA LYS A 130 -7.77 -2.25 -18.60
C LYS A 130 -6.67 -1.62 -19.44
N PRO A 131 -6.93 -0.58 -20.27
CA PRO A 131 -5.89 0.06 -21.07
C PRO A 131 -4.71 0.58 -20.24
N TRP A 132 -4.94 0.93 -18.97
CA TRP A 132 -3.88 1.43 -18.09
C TRP A 132 -2.76 0.41 -17.88
N PHE A 133 -3.15 -0.86 -17.82
CA PHE A 133 -2.28 -1.96 -17.42
C PHE A 133 -1.76 -2.78 -18.60
N GLU A 134 -2.15 -2.48 -19.84
CA GLU A 134 -1.83 -3.33 -21.01
C GLU A 134 -0.33 -3.62 -21.18
N HIS A 135 0.52 -2.64 -20.88
CA HIS A 135 1.98 -2.76 -21.06
C HIS A 135 2.70 -3.36 -19.86
N VAL A 136 2.15 -3.21 -18.66
CA VAL A 136 2.74 -3.76 -17.42
C VAL A 136 2.19 -5.13 -17.05
N LYS A 137 1.02 -5.51 -17.57
CA LYS A 137 0.40 -6.83 -17.34
C LYS A 137 1.36 -8.00 -17.57
N PRO A 138 2.17 -8.06 -18.66
CA PRO A 138 3.11 -9.16 -18.84
C PRO A 138 4.16 -9.28 -17.74
N TYR A 139 4.55 -8.17 -17.10
CA TYR A 139 5.51 -8.14 -16.00
C TYR A 139 4.87 -8.61 -14.69
N LEU A 140 3.59 -8.26 -14.47
CA LEU A 140 2.84 -8.72 -13.30
C LEU A 140 2.48 -10.21 -13.42
N GLU A 141 2.08 -10.69 -14.60
CA GLU A 141 1.78 -12.11 -14.86
C GLU A 141 3.01 -13.03 -14.88
N GLU A 142 4.23 -12.47 -14.96
CA GLU A 142 5.47 -13.24 -14.84
C GLU A 142 5.82 -13.54 -13.37
N ALA A 143 5.32 -12.73 -12.44
CA ALA A 143 5.48 -12.97 -11.00
C ALA A 143 4.61 -14.14 -10.54
N ASP A 144 5.08 -14.88 -9.54
CA ASP A 144 4.27 -15.89 -8.87
C ASP A 144 3.39 -15.28 -7.76
N LEU A 145 3.71 -14.05 -7.33
CA LEU A 145 2.92 -13.25 -6.40
C LEU A 145 3.06 -11.76 -6.71
N ALA A 146 2.02 -11.13 -7.25
CA ALA A 146 1.99 -9.69 -7.52
C ALA A 146 1.15 -8.91 -6.49
N ILE A 147 1.75 -7.87 -5.91
CA ILE A 147 1.18 -7.08 -4.80
C ILE A 147 1.13 -5.58 -5.17
N GLY A 148 -0.02 -4.93 -4.95
CA GLY A 148 -0.17 -3.49 -5.16
C GLY A 148 -0.83 -2.74 -3.99
N ASN A 149 -0.52 -1.44 -3.85
CA ASN A 149 -1.20 -0.56 -2.89
C ASN A 149 -2.41 0.13 -3.53
N PHE A 150 -3.62 -0.26 -3.12
CA PHE A 150 -4.85 0.35 -3.58
C PHE A 150 -5.24 1.53 -2.68
N GLU A 151 -4.76 2.71 -3.04
CA GLU A 151 -4.91 3.96 -2.28
C GLU A 151 -6.16 4.74 -2.72
N THR A 152 -7.29 4.05 -2.67
CA THR A 152 -8.62 4.59 -2.95
C THR A 152 -9.67 3.68 -2.34
N THR A 153 -10.96 3.98 -2.54
CA THR A 153 -12.06 3.11 -2.11
C THR A 153 -12.95 2.74 -3.28
N VAL A 154 -13.66 1.61 -3.17
CA VAL A 154 -14.77 1.24 -4.05
C VAL A 154 -16.03 1.09 -3.19
N ALA A 155 -16.65 2.22 -2.89
CA ALA A 155 -17.81 2.32 -2.01
C ALA A 155 -19.14 2.38 -2.80
N GLY A 156 -19.08 2.28 -4.13
CA GLY A 156 -20.22 2.13 -5.04
C GLY A 156 -20.83 3.44 -5.54
N GLU A 157 -21.58 3.35 -6.65
CA GLU A 157 -22.16 4.51 -7.34
C GLU A 157 -23.12 5.33 -6.45
N ASP A 158 -23.86 4.67 -5.54
CA ASP A 158 -24.83 5.33 -4.66
C ASP A 158 -24.19 6.35 -3.70
N ARG A 159 -22.89 6.20 -3.40
CA ARG A 159 -22.09 7.17 -2.64
C ARG A 159 -21.48 8.26 -3.51
N GLY A 160 -21.50 8.07 -4.83
CA GLY A 160 -21.00 8.97 -5.85
C GLY A 160 -19.50 8.79 -6.05
N TYR A 161 -19.08 8.58 -7.30
CA TYR A 161 -17.67 8.50 -7.64
C TYR A 161 -16.99 9.87 -7.52
N THR A 162 -15.81 9.86 -6.94
CA THR A 162 -15.01 11.06 -6.67
C THR A 162 -13.53 10.71 -6.69
N GLY A 163 -12.71 11.62 -7.21
CA GLY A 163 -11.27 11.59 -6.97
C GLY A 163 -10.91 12.34 -5.70
N TYR A 164 -9.73 12.95 -5.71
CA TYR A 164 -9.22 13.77 -4.61
C TYR A 164 -10.19 14.90 -4.19
N PRO A 165 -10.36 15.19 -2.88
CA PRO A 165 -9.60 14.67 -1.73
C PRO A 165 -10.23 13.48 -1.00
N LEU A 166 -11.40 13.00 -1.43
CA LEU A 166 -12.07 11.87 -0.81
C LEU A 166 -12.44 10.90 -1.91
N PHE A 167 -11.64 9.86 -2.08
CA PHE A 167 -11.71 8.96 -3.20
C PHE A 167 -12.85 7.94 -3.07
N ASN A 168 -13.53 7.70 -4.19
CA ASN A 168 -14.44 6.59 -4.42
C ASN A 168 -14.43 6.28 -5.92
N THR A 169 -13.69 5.24 -6.28
CA THR A 169 -13.46 4.79 -7.65
C THR A 169 -14.65 3.98 -8.15
N PRO A 170 -14.97 4.04 -9.46
CA PRO A 170 -15.86 3.07 -10.09
C PRO A 170 -15.46 1.63 -9.81
N ASP A 171 -16.45 0.77 -9.59
CA ASP A 171 -16.24 -0.59 -9.09
C ASP A 171 -15.48 -1.46 -10.12
N GLU A 172 -15.57 -1.13 -11.41
CA GLU A 172 -14.90 -1.86 -12.49
C GLU A 172 -13.37 -1.91 -12.35
N ILE A 173 -12.76 -1.01 -11.57
CA ILE A 173 -11.32 -1.07 -11.28
C ILE A 173 -10.92 -2.40 -10.63
N VAL A 174 -11.81 -3.03 -9.85
CA VAL A 174 -11.53 -4.29 -9.15
C VAL A 174 -11.26 -5.41 -10.16
N GLU A 175 -12.16 -5.60 -11.13
CA GLU A 175 -11.98 -6.60 -12.19
C GLU A 175 -10.80 -6.25 -13.11
N ASP A 176 -10.45 -4.97 -13.22
CA ASP A 176 -9.36 -4.51 -14.08
C ASP A 176 -7.98 -4.67 -13.42
N LEU A 177 -7.90 -4.66 -12.08
CA LEU A 177 -6.72 -5.08 -11.32
C LEU A 177 -6.49 -6.59 -11.43
N ASP A 178 -7.57 -7.38 -11.38
CA ASP A 178 -7.51 -8.84 -11.60
C ASP A 178 -7.05 -9.13 -13.03
N TYR A 179 -7.57 -8.39 -14.02
CA TYR A 179 -7.06 -8.43 -15.38
C TYR A 179 -5.58 -8.06 -15.48
N ALA A 180 -5.10 -7.09 -14.69
CA ALA A 180 -3.70 -6.67 -14.71
C ALA A 180 -2.75 -7.76 -14.19
N GLY A 181 -3.24 -8.70 -13.37
CA GLY A 181 -2.47 -9.82 -12.83
C GLY A 181 -2.03 -9.64 -11.37
N PHE A 182 -2.74 -8.83 -10.58
CA PHE A 182 -2.49 -8.74 -9.13
C PHE A 182 -3.11 -9.93 -8.39
N ASP A 183 -2.39 -10.45 -7.39
CA ASP A 183 -2.87 -11.52 -6.50
C ASP A 183 -3.29 -10.96 -5.12
N SER A 184 -2.57 -9.95 -4.64
CA SER A 184 -2.78 -9.36 -3.31
C SER A 184 -2.88 -7.85 -3.40
N ILE A 185 -3.75 -7.26 -2.58
CA ILE A 185 -3.99 -5.82 -2.55
C ILE A 185 -3.86 -5.28 -1.13
N VAL A 186 -2.91 -4.36 -0.95
CA VAL A 186 -2.76 -3.57 0.27
C VAL A 186 -3.81 -2.47 0.27
N THR A 187 -4.53 -2.34 1.38
CA THR A 187 -5.62 -1.38 1.54
C THR A 187 -5.48 -0.51 2.79
N SER A 188 -4.53 -0.81 3.69
CA SER A 188 -4.18 0.07 4.81
C SER A 188 -3.37 1.24 4.31
N ASN A 189 -4.03 2.38 4.12
CA ASN A 189 -3.42 3.63 3.72
C ASN A 189 -4.24 4.80 4.28
N ASN A 190 -3.82 6.02 3.99
CA ASN A 190 -4.50 7.21 4.48
C ASN A 190 -5.91 7.44 3.91
N HIS A 191 -6.23 6.80 2.79
CA HIS A 191 -7.49 6.92 2.08
C HIS A 191 -8.51 5.80 2.39
N SER A 192 -8.15 4.82 3.22
CA SER A 192 -9.03 3.69 3.59
C SER A 192 -10.38 4.12 4.18
N LEU A 193 -10.44 5.29 4.84
CA LEU A 193 -11.67 5.82 5.47
C LEU A 193 -12.33 6.97 4.71
N ASP A 194 -11.97 7.24 3.45
CA ASP A 194 -12.51 8.35 2.67
C ASP A 194 -14.04 8.30 2.54
N MET A 195 -14.59 7.08 2.47
CA MET A 195 -16.03 6.81 2.43
C MET A 195 -16.57 6.30 3.78
N GLY A 196 -15.81 6.45 4.87
CA GLY A 196 -16.11 5.98 6.22
C GLY A 196 -16.13 4.46 6.36
N ALA A 197 -16.43 3.96 7.57
CA ALA A 197 -16.39 2.53 7.91
C ALA A 197 -17.21 1.65 6.94
N GLN A 198 -18.40 2.10 6.53
CA GLN A 198 -19.22 1.37 5.57
C GLN A 198 -18.66 1.37 4.14
N GLY A 199 -17.86 2.38 3.79
CA GLY A 199 -17.15 2.43 2.51
C GLY A 199 -15.94 1.50 2.53
N LEU A 200 -15.21 1.46 3.65
CA LEU A 200 -14.15 0.50 3.91
C LEU A 200 -14.67 -0.93 3.86
N GLU A 201 -15.71 -1.25 4.64
CA GLU A 201 -16.34 -2.58 4.69
C GLU A 201 -16.69 -3.08 3.28
N ARG A 202 -17.34 -2.23 2.47
CA ARG A 202 -17.66 -2.59 1.08
C ARG A 202 -16.40 -2.75 0.21
N THR A 203 -15.40 -1.90 0.41
CA THR A 203 -14.16 -1.95 -0.37
C THR A 203 -13.45 -3.27 -0.14
N VAL A 204 -13.31 -3.69 1.12
CA VAL A 204 -12.76 -5.00 1.50
C VAL A 204 -13.56 -6.12 0.86
N GLN A 205 -14.89 -6.14 1.04
CA GLN A 205 -15.75 -7.19 0.49
C GLN A 205 -15.68 -7.30 -1.04
N MET A 206 -15.53 -6.19 -1.76
CA MET A 206 -15.37 -6.20 -3.22
C MET A 206 -14.01 -6.76 -3.64
N LEU A 207 -12.94 -6.43 -2.91
CA LEU A 207 -11.58 -6.85 -3.23
C LEU A 207 -11.34 -8.33 -2.86
N GLU A 208 -11.87 -8.81 -1.73
CA GLU A 208 -11.74 -10.21 -1.28
C GLU A 208 -12.36 -11.23 -2.24
N GLU A 209 -13.24 -10.80 -3.15
CA GLU A 209 -13.76 -11.68 -4.21
C GLU A 209 -12.68 -12.06 -5.25
N HIS A 210 -11.58 -11.30 -5.32
CA HIS A 210 -10.53 -11.42 -6.34
C HIS A 210 -9.12 -11.55 -5.76
N PHE A 211 -8.84 -10.95 -4.60
CA PHE A 211 -7.49 -10.78 -4.07
C PHE A 211 -7.38 -11.20 -2.61
N ASP A 212 -6.15 -11.48 -2.19
CA ASP A 212 -5.77 -11.45 -0.78
C ASP A 212 -5.67 -9.98 -0.32
N VAL A 213 -6.62 -9.54 0.51
CA VAL A 213 -6.68 -8.15 1.01
C VAL A 213 -5.85 -8.01 2.29
N ILE A 214 -4.97 -7.01 2.34
CA ILE A 214 -4.01 -6.82 3.43
C ILE A 214 -4.23 -5.47 4.11
N GLY A 215 -4.31 -5.48 5.44
CA GLY A 215 -4.25 -4.29 6.30
C GLY A 215 -5.59 -3.60 6.63
N THR A 216 -6.69 -3.99 6.00
CA THR A 216 -8.04 -3.54 6.39
C THR A 216 -9.04 -4.68 6.40
N TYR A 217 -10.11 -4.51 7.19
CA TYR A 217 -11.00 -5.61 7.55
C TYR A 217 -12.47 -5.19 7.54
N ASP A 218 -13.34 -6.05 7.02
CA ASP A 218 -14.80 -5.85 7.02
C ASP A 218 -15.45 -6.25 8.37
N ALA A 219 -14.71 -6.96 9.22
CA ALA A 219 -15.02 -7.34 10.58
C ALA A 219 -13.72 -7.39 11.42
N PRO A 220 -13.79 -7.35 12.77
CA PRO A 220 -12.59 -7.49 13.59
C PRO A 220 -11.78 -8.74 13.23
N PRO A 221 -10.49 -8.61 12.87
CA PRO A 221 -9.69 -9.75 12.43
C PRO A 221 -9.35 -10.71 13.56
N GLU A 222 -9.18 -11.99 13.23
CA GLU A 222 -8.52 -12.98 14.11
C GLU A 222 -6.99 -12.86 13.99
N ASP A 223 -6.49 -12.73 12.76
CA ASP A 223 -5.08 -12.58 12.41
C ASP A 223 -4.85 -11.28 11.62
N ARG A 224 -3.69 -10.63 11.81
CA ARG A 224 -3.32 -9.36 11.16
C ARG A 224 -2.31 -9.51 10.04
N HIS A 225 -2.21 -10.71 9.51
CA HIS A 225 -1.32 -11.09 8.41
C HIS A 225 -2.05 -12.05 7.49
N VAL A 226 -1.61 -12.08 6.23
CA VAL A 226 -2.07 -13.06 5.25
C VAL A 226 -0.93 -14.02 4.93
N ILE A 227 -1.16 -15.32 5.04
CA ILE A 227 -0.21 -16.34 4.59
C ILE A 227 -0.58 -16.77 3.16
N LYS A 228 0.33 -16.57 2.22
CA LYS A 228 0.25 -17.11 0.86
C LYS A 228 1.33 -18.15 0.65
N GLU A 229 0.96 -19.38 0.32
CA GLU A 229 1.91 -20.42 -0.06
C GLU A 229 1.99 -20.50 -1.59
N VAL A 230 3.18 -20.28 -2.13
CA VAL A 230 3.49 -20.30 -3.57
C VAL A 230 4.61 -21.30 -3.79
N ASP A 231 4.31 -22.39 -4.52
CA ASP A 231 5.25 -23.49 -4.79
C ASP A 231 6.00 -24.01 -3.54
N GLY A 232 5.33 -24.01 -2.37
CA GLY A 232 5.89 -24.51 -1.11
C GLY A 232 6.75 -23.50 -0.33
N ILE A 233 6.79 -22.25 -0.78
CA ILE A 233 7.34 -21.09 -0.05
C ILE A 233 6.16 -20.32 0.54
N LYS A 234 6.15 -20.15 1.87
CA LYS A 234 5.13 -19.39 2.59
C LYS A 234 5.56 -17.94 2.76
N VAL A 235 4.78 -17.02 2.21
CA VAL A 235 4.96 -15.58 2.38
C VAL A 235 3.90 -15.07 3.36
N ALA A 236 4.35 -14.53 4.50
CA ALA A 236 3.51 -13.75 5.40
C ALA A 236 3.51 -12.29 4.96
N MET A 237 2.33 -11.77 4.65
CA MET A 237 2.14 -10.38 4.21
C MET A 237 1.41 -9.59 5.28
N LEU A 238 1.99 -8.46 5.66
CA LEU A 238 1.39 -7.50 6.59
C LEU A 238 1.40 -6.11 5.97
N ALA A 239 0.46 -5.24 6.34
CA ALA A 239 0.46 -3.87 5.89
C ALA A 239 -0.03 -2.90 6.96
N PHE A 240 0.55 -1.70 7.01
CA PHE A 240 0.24 -0.70 8.02
C PHE A 240 0.27 0.71 7.44
N THR A 241 -0.62 1.59 7.94
CA THR A 241 -0.62 3.02 7.59
C THR A 241 -0.25 3.92 8.77
N GLU A 242 0.49 4.99 8.52
CA GLU A 242 0.86 5.99 9.53
C GLU A 242 -0.36 6.80 10.02
N MET A 243 -1.30 7.10 9.13
CA MET A 243 -2.42 8.00 9.41
C MET A 243 -3.61 7.74 8.48
N LEU A 244 -4.74 8.41 8.76
CA LEU A 244 -6.05 8.21 8.11
C LEU A 244 -6.69 9.55 7.68
N ASN A 245 -5.88 10.56 7.37
CA ASN A 245 -6.35 11.91 6.97
C ASN A 245 -7.34 12.59 7.95
N GLY A 246 -7.37 12.15 9.21
CA GLY A 246 -8.33 12.61 10.22
C GLY A 246 -9.75 12.07 10.03
N MET A 247 -9.95 11.12 9.11
CA MET A 247 -11.23 10.46 8.84
C MET A 247 -11.61 9.45 9.93
N ASP A 248 -10.67 9.10 10.78
CA ASP A 248 -10.79 8.30 12.00
C ASP A 248 -11.48 9.04 13.16
N GLY A 249 -11.54 10.37 13.14
CA GLY A 249 -12.09 11.19 14.23
C GLY A 249 -13.53 10.88 14.71
N PRO A 250 -14.44 10.33 13.88
CA PRO A 250 -15.76 9.86 14.34
C PRO A 250 -15.77 8.52 15.10
N TYR A 251 -14.67 7.77 15.13
CA TYR A 251 -14.58 6.41 15.68
C TYR A 251 -13.76 6.39 16.97
N THR A 252 -13.91 5.33 17.77
CA THR A 252 -13.01 5.03 18.89
C THR A 252 -11.73 4.34 18.41
N ASP A 253 -10.68 4.38 19.22
CA ASP A 253 -9.43 3.64 18.93
C ASP A 253 -9.69 2.13 18.73
N GLU A 254 -10.62 1.54 19.50
CA GLU A 254 -11.04 0.14 19.33
C GLU A 254 -11.76 -0.10 18.00
N GLU A 255 -12.62 0.83 17.57
CA GLU A 255 -13.28 0.73 16.25
C GLU A 255 -12.24 0.83 15.12
N VAL A 256 -11.28 1.75 15.20
CA VAL A 256 -10.21 1.89 14.20
C VAL A 256 -9.32 0.64 14.16
N TYR A 257 -8.86 0.18 15.32
CA TYR A 257 -8.03 -1.03 15.44
C TYR A 257 -8.70 -2.26 14.83
N ASN A 258 -10.03 -2.38 14.96
CA ASN A 258 -10.79 -3.48 14.36
C ASN A 258 -11.01 -3.35 12.84
N MET A 259 -10.74 -2.19 12.24
CA MET A 259 -10.94 -1.95 10.81
C MET A 259 -9.64 -1.85 10.02
N ILE A 260 -8.56 -1.33 10.62
CA ILE A 260 -7.34 -0.92 9.90
C ILE A 260 -6.11 -1.14 10.77
N ASP A 261 -5.06 -1.66 10.14
CA ASP A 261 -3.73 -1.73 10.72
C ASP A 261 -3.01 -0.39 10.66
N VAL A 262 -2.84 0.23 11.83
CA VAL A 262 -2.17 1.52 12.01
C VAL A 262 -0.81 1.30 12.67
N ILE A 263 0.21 2.03 12.20
CA ILE A 263 1.58 1.91 12.68
C ILE A 263 1.66 2.25 14.18
N SER A 264 2.09 1.28 14.97
CA SER A 264 2.67 1.47 16.30
C SER A 264 3.58 0.29 16.60
N GLU A 265 4.60 0.48 17.44
CA GLU A 265 5.48 -0.64 17.84
C GLU A 265 4.69 -1.81 18.45
N GLU A 266 3.62 -1.53 19.19
CA GLU A 266 2.74 -2.56 19.78
C GLU A 266 2.01 -3.37 18.70
N ASN A 267 1.31 -2.70 17.78
CA ASN A 267 0.57 -3.37 16.71
C ASN A 267 1.50 -4.16 15.78
N LEU A 268 2.67 -3.58 15.45
CA LEU A 268 3.67 -4.24 14.61
C LEU A 268 4.22 -5.48 15.30
N THR A 269 4.61 -5.38 16.57
CA THR A 269 5.13 -6.53 17.32
C THR A 269 4.08 -7.64 17.41
N GLU A 270 2.84 -7.29 17.76
CA GLU A 270 1.74 -8.26 17.88
C GLU A 270 1.51 -9.01 16.56
N ALA A 271 1.43 -8.28 15.45
CA ALA A 271 1.16 -8.88 14.14
C ALA A 271 2.34 -9.70 13.61
N ILE A 272 3.59 -9.24 13.81
CA ILE A 272 4.79 -9.96 13.39
C ILE A 272 4.99 -11.23 14.21
N ASP A 273 4.75 -11.17 15.53
CA ASP A 273 4.84 -12.36 16.39
C ASP A 273 3.77 -13.39 15.99
N ALA A 274 2.53 -12.95 15.72
CA ALA A 274 1.47 -13.82 15.20
C ALA A 274 1.85 -14.44 13.85
N ALA A 275 2.39 -13.65 12.92
CA ALA A 275 2.83 -14.15 11.62
C ALA A 275 3.92 -15.23 11.76
N LYS A 276 4.86 -15.08 12.70
CA LYS A 276 5.90 -16.09 12.97
C LYS A 276 5.35 -17.39 13.54
N GLU A 277 4.19 -17.39 14.21
CA GLU A 277 3.56 -18.62 14.71
C GLU A 277 3.12 -19.55 13.56
N ASP A 278 2.91 -19.01 12.36
CA ASP A 278 2.57 -19.78 11.15
C ASP A 278 3.79 -20.34 10.39
N ASP A 279 5.00 -20.09 10.91
CA ASP A 279 6.28 -20.56 10.36
C ASP A 279 6.44 -20.21 8.87
N PRO A 280 6.41 -18.90 8.51
CA PRO A 280 6.59 -18.43 7.15
C PRO A 280 8.07 -18.51 6.73
N ASP A 281 8.30 -18.63 5.43
CA ASP A 281 9.63 -18.59 4.82
C ASP A 281 10.11 -17.15 4.61
N ILE A 282 9.18 -16.23 4.33
CA ILE A 282 9.42 -14.80 4.12
C ILE A 282 8.34 -14.00 4.84
N ILE A 283 8.73 -12.94 5.55
CA ILE A 283 7.85 -11.93 6.11
C ILE A 283 8.02 -10.63 5.31
N LEU A 284 6.94 -10.22 4.63
CA LEU A 284 6.86 -8.98 3.88
C LEU A 284 5.93 -8.00 4.61
N THR A 285 6.42 -6.79 4.85
CA THR A 285 5.63 -5.67 5.37
C THR A 285 5.48 -4.59 4.32
N TYR A 286 4.25 -4.09 4.16
CA TYR A 286 3.94 -2.96 3.29
C TYR A 286 3.53 -1.75 4.13
N MET A 287 4.34 -0.70 4.12
CA MET A 287 4.26 0.45 5.02
C MET A 287 3.84 1.71 4.24
N HIS A 288 2.69 2.28 4.60
CA HIS A 288 2.16 3.50 4.01
C HIS A 288 2.47 4.70 4.92
N TRP A 289 3.57 5.42 4.66
CA TRP A 289 4.23 6.28 5.65
C TRP A 289 5.05 7.45 5.09
N GLY A 290 5.43 8.38 5.98
CA GLY A 290 6.34 9.47 5.66
C GLY A 290 5.66 10.68 5.03
N PRO A 291 6.43 11.72 4.67
CA PRO A 291 5.86 12.94 4.11
C PRO A 291 5.69 12.87 2.59
N GLU A 292 4.49 13.24 2.10
CA GLU A 292 4.21 13.41 0.67
C GLU A 292 5.25 14.30 -0.03
N TYR A 293 5.66 13.87 -1.24
CA TYR A 293 6.52 14.59 -2.18
C TYR A 293 7.94 14.85 -1.70
N VAL A 294 8.40 14.11 -0.70
CA VAL A 294 9.77 14.19 -0.19
C VAL A 294 10.55 12.98 -0.69
N GLU A 295 11.57 13.21 -1.51
CA GLU A 295 12.38 12.15 -2.13
C GLU A 295 13.38 11.48 -1.17
N GLU A 296 13.59 12.03 0.03
CA GLU A 296 14.46 11.46 1.05
C GLU A 296 13.65 10.86 2.20
N PRO A 297 13.93 9.62 2.65
CA PRO A 297 13.26 9.03 3.79
C PRO A 297 13.39 9.89 5.05
N SER A 298 12.26 10.10 5.72
CA SER A 298 12.19 10.80 7.00
C SER A 298 12.85 10.00 8.13
N ASP A 299 13.19 10.67 9.24
CA ASP A 299 13.73 9.98 10.42
C ASP A 299 12.74 8.95 10.97
N TYR A 300 11.45 9.25 10.95
CA TYR A 300 10.37 8.32 11.32
C TYR A 300 10.40 7.04 10.49
N GLN A 301 10.48 7.15 9.16
CA GLN A 301 10.54 6.00 8.26
C GLN A 301 11.80 5.14 8.54
N LYS A 302 12.96 5.77 8.74
CA LYS A 302 14.22 5.04 9.04
C LYS A 302 14.17 4.34 10.41
N GLU A 303 13.58 4.97 11.41
CA GLU A 303 13.40 4.40 12.74
C GLU A 303 12.50 3.16 12.70
N TYR A 304 11.35 3.24 12.03
CA TYR A 304 10.46 2.08 11.89
C TYR A 304 11.01 1.00 10.95
N ALA A 305 11.73 1.36 9.89
CA ALA A 305 12.40 0.37 9.04
C ALA A 305 13.45 -0.43 9.83
N GLN A 306 14.28 0.24 10.64
CA GLN A 306 15.23 -0.46 11.52
C GLN A 306 14.50 -1.29 12.58
N PHE A 307 13.40 -0.79 13.16
CA PHE A 307 12.58 -1.54 14.11
C PHE A 307 12.06 -2.85 13.49
N LEU A 308 11.52 -2.79 12.26
CA LEU A 308 11.05 -3.98 11.54
C LEU A 308 12.19 -4.96 11.23
N ALA A 309 13.36 -4.45 10.83
CA ALA A 309 14.54 -5.28 10.62
C ALA A 309 15.00 -5.98 11.91
N ASP A 310 14.96 -5.27 13.04
CA ASP A 310 15.26 -5.83 14.37
C ASP A 310 14.21 -6.86 14.81
N GLN A 311 12.99 -6.82 14.25
CA GLN A 311 11.96 -7.85 14.44
C GLN A 311 12.13 -9.04 13.49
N GLY A 312 13.10 -9.04 12.57
CA GLY A 312 13.32 -10.13 11.62
C GLY A 312 12.32 -10.15 10.46
N VAL A 313 11.84 -8.99 10.03
CA VAL A 313 11.10 -8.86 8.75
C VAL A 313 12.09 -8.93 7.60
N ASP A 314 11.81 -9.71 6.55
CA ASP A 314 12.72 -9.88 5.42
C ASP A 314 12.60 -8.73 4.41
N LEU A 315 11.37 -8.37 4.05
CA LEU A 315 11.06 -7.37 3.02
C LEU A 315 10.22 -6.23 3.58
N ILE A 316 10.70 -4.99 3.48
CA ILE A 316 10.02 -3.77 3.96
C ILE A 316 9.75 -2.87 2.75
N ILE A 317 8.49 -2.80 2.34
CA ILE A 317 8.06 -2.10 1.13
C ILE A 317 7.29 -0.85 1.53
N GLY A 318 7.74 0.32 1.08
CA GLY A 318 7.15 1.60 1.43
C GLY A 318 6.31 2.20 0.30
N SER A 319 5.35 3.03 0.70
CA SER A 319 4.48 3.83 -0.16
C SER A 319 4.04 5.10 0.58
N HIS A 320 3.19 5.95 -0.03
CA HIS A 320 2.66 7.25 0.46
C HIS A 320 3.40 8.53 -0.01
N PRO A 321 4.74 8.62 -0.05
CA PRO A 321 5.41 9.83 -0.51
C PRO A 321 5.07 10.22 -1.96
N HIS A 322 4.48 9.29 -2.72
CA HIS A 322 4.15 9.46 -4.15
C HIS A 322 5.35 9.81 -5.04
N VAL A 323 6.55 9.52 -4.55
CA VAL A 323 7.83 9.66 -5.25
C VAL A 323 8.70 8.48 -4.88
N LEU A 324 9.59 8.06 -5.76
CA LEU A 324 10.57 7.03 -5.45
C LEU A 324 11.52 7.52 -4.34
N GLN A 325 11.65 6.73 -3.29
CA GLN A 325 12.70 6.88 -2.29
C GLN A 325 13.72 5.76 -2.44
N ARG A 326 14.87 5.92 -1.79
CA ARG A 326 15.98 4.95 -1.91
C ARG A 326 15.59 3.55 -1.42
N ALA A 327 16.36 2.56 -1.86
CA ALA A 327 16.37 1.24 -1.28
C ALA A 327 17.74 0.93 -0.65
N GLU A 328 17.76 0.09 0.38
CA GLU A 328 18.98 -0.35 1.06
C GLU A 328 18.74 -1.67 1.81
N TYR A 329 19.84 -2.36 2.14
CA TYR A 329 19.81 -3.47 3.09
C TYR A 329 20.08 -2.93 4.50
N LEU A 330 19.32 -3.41 5.48
CA LEU A 330 19.47 -3.09 6.89
C LEU A 330 19.89 -4.35 7.64
N GLU A 331 21.04 -4.30 8.33
CA GLU A 331 21.42 -5.33 9.29
C GLU A 331 20.57 -5.16 10.56
N SER A 332 20.07 -6.26 11.12
CA SER A 332 19.46 -6.27 12.45
C SER A 332 20.46 -5.81 13.51
N SER A 333 19.97 -5.21 14.59
CA SER A 333 20.81 -4.67 15.67
C SER A 333 21.68 -5.73 16.36
N ASP A 334 21.28 -7.01 16.32
CA ASP A 334 22.09 -8.13 16.82
C ASP A 334 23.04 -8.73 15.76
N GLY A 335 22.88 -8.37 14.49
CA GLY A 335 23.70 -8.81 13.36
C GLY A 335 23.42 -10.23 12.90
N GLU A 336 22.25 -10.79 13.25
CA GLU A 336 21.86 -12.17 12.92
C GLU A 336 21.00 -12.25 11.65
N SER A 337 20.37 -11.15 11.21
CA SER A 337 19.57 -11.09 9.99
C SER A 337 19.80 -9.80 9.20
N GLU A 338 19.38 -9.82 7.94
CA GLU A 338 19.41 -8.67 7.04
C GLU A 338 18.03 -8.52 6.39
N SER A 339 17.56 -7.28 6.30
CA SER A 339 16.27 -6.93 5.71
C SER A 339 16.48 -6.05 4.50
N PHE A 340 15.72 -6.27 3.44
CA PHE A 340 15.66 -5.33 2.33
C PHE A 340 14.57 -4.28 2.58
N VAL A 341 14.91 -2.99 2.42
CA VAL A 341 13.93 -1.90 2.49
C VAL A 341 13.92 -1.08 1.20
N ALA A 342 12.73 -0.83 0.67
CA ALA A 342 12.47 0.24 -0.29
C ALA A 342 11.51 1.24 0.36
N TYR A 343 11.95 2.46 0.67
CA TYR A 343 11.17 3.38 1.51
C TYR A 343 9.91 3.95 0.84
N SER A 344 9.87 3.97 -0.49
CA SER A 344 8.72 4.36 -1.30
C SER A 344 8.90 3.90 -2.73
N LEU A 345 7.90 3.19 -3.28
CA LEU A 345 7.86 2.77 -4.69
C LEU A 345 7.24 3.82 -5.64
N GLY A 346 6.85 4.99 -5.12
CA GLY A 346 6.22 6.04 -5.91
C GLY A 346 4.81 5.68 -6.37
N ASN A 347 4.33 6.35 -7.41
CA ASN A 347 3.02 6.06 -7.98
C ASN A 347 3.14 4.95 -9.03
N PHE A 348 2.37 3.86 -8.88
CA PHE A 348 2.18 2.94 -10.00
C PHE A 348 1.23 3.57 -11.04
N ILE A 349 0.16 4.20 -10.56
CA ILE A 349 -0.72 5.02 -11.41
C ILE A 349 -1.41 6.13 -10.61
N SER A 350 -1.32 7.37 -11.09
CA SER A 350 -2.00 8.53 -10.51
C SER A 350 -2.15 9.66 -11.54
N ASN A 351 -2.85 10.75 -11.18
CA ASN A 351 -2.83 12.02 -11.92
C ASN A 351 -1.96 13.10 -11.23
N GLN A 352 -1.13 12.71 -10.27
CA GLN A 352 -0.18 13.59 -9.59
C GLN A 352 1.03 13.82 -10.49
N ARG A 353 0.88 14.72 -11.45
CA ARG A 353 1.89 14.97 -12.48
C ARG A 353 2.14 16.45 -12.69
N LEU A 354 3.21 16.77 -13.42
CA LEU A 354 3.66 18.15 -13.66
C LEU A 354 2.53 19.08 -14.08
N GLU A 355 1.66 18.59 -14.97
CA GLU A 355 0.55 19.35 -15.53
C GLU A 355 -0.64 19.52 -14.57
N THR A 356 -0.72 18.72 -13.51
CA THR A 356 -1.83 18.72 -12.54
C THR A 356 -1.44 19.44 -11.26
N ILE A 357 -0.27 19.12 -10.69
CA ILE A 357 0.16 19.60 -9.36
C ILE A 357 1.32 20.61 -9.43
N GLY A 358 2.01 20.73 -10.57
CA GLY A 358 2.95 21.81 -10.86
C GLY A 358 4.35 21.34 -11.31
N PRO A 359 5.19 22.26 -11.81
CA PRO A 359 6.47 21.92 -12.44
C PRO A 359 7.53 21.32 -11.51
N ASP A 360 7.36 21.46 -10.20
CA ASP A 360 8.31 20.96 -9.20
C ASP A 360 8.02 19.50 -8.78
N PHE A 361 7.01 18.86 -9.38
CA PHE A 361 6.51 17.52 -9.03
C PHE A 361 6.66 16.50 -10.17
N GLU A 362 7.64 16.70 -11.06
CA GLU A 362 7.95 15.70 -12.10
C GLU A 362 8.29 14.30 -11.52
N PRO A 363 9.00 14.15 -10.38
CA PRO A 363 9.29 12.84 -9.80
C PRO A 363 8.06 12.01 -9.40
N ASN A 364 6.88 12.62 -9.27
CA ASN A 364 5.65 11.92 -8.91
C ASN A 364 5.09 11.00 -10.00
N GLU A 365 5.61 11.16 -11.21
CA GLU A 365 5.19 10.38 -12.38
C GLU A 365 5.96 9.06 -12.49
N ASP A 366 7.01 8.92 -11.69
CA ASP A 366 7.88 7.77 -11.65
C ASP A 366 7.31 6.73 -10.68
N GLY A 367 7.31 5.49 -11.12
CA GLY A 367 7.02 4.31 -10.32
C GLY A 367 7.97 3.18 -10.67
N VAL A 368 7.76 2.04 -10.04
CA VAL A 368 8.56 0.85 -10.30
C VAL A 368 7.75 -0.41 -10.02
N ILE A 369 8.01 -1.46 -10.80
CA ILE A 369 7.71 -2.85 -10.40
C ILE A 369 8.99 -3.40 -9.79
N LEU A 370 8.99 -3.63 -8.48
CA LEU A 370 10.13 -4.14 -7.72
C LEU A 370 9.95 -5.63 -7.47
N ASN A 371 10.93 -6.44 -7.89
CA ASN A 371 10.88 -7.89 -7.90
C ASN A 371 11.88 -8.48 -6.92
N PHE A 372 11.48 -9.56 -6.27
CA PHE A 372 12.26 -10.33 -5.32
C PHE A 372 12.27 -11.78 -5.75
N ASP A 373 13.43 -12.29 -6.13
CA ASP A 373 13.60 -13.71 -6.42
C ASP A 373 13.95 -14.43 -5.12
N ILE A 374 13.09 -15.35 -4.70
CA ILE A 374 13.20 -16.09 -3.46
C ILE A 374 13.55 -17.54 -3.80
N GLU A 375 14.66 -18.04 -3.28
CA GLU A 375 15.09 -19.43 -3.47
C GLU A 375 14.98 -20.21 -2.15
N LYS A 376 14.34 -21.39 -2.20
CA LYS A 376 14.25 -22.34 -1.09
C LYS A 376 14.94 -23.64 -1.44
N ASP A 377 15.98 -24.00 -0.68
CA ASP A 377 16.68 -25.27 -0.81
C ASP A 377 15.92 -26.39 -0.08
N HIS A 378 15.58 -27.46 -0.79
CA HIS A 378 14.78 -28.55 -0.22
C HIS A 378 15.58 -29.49 0.69
N GLU A 379 16.92 -29.47 0.63
CA GLU A 379 17.78 -30.30 1.48
C GLU A 379 18.00 -29.67 2.87
N SER A 380 18.27 -28.37 2.93
CA SER A 380 18.47 -27.61 4.16
C SER A 380 17.16 -27.07 4.74
N GLY A 381 16.16 -26.80 3.88
CA GLY A 381 14.95 -26.05 4.23
C GLY A 381 15.19 -24.54 4.35
N GLU A 382 16.37 -24.05 3.95
CA GLU A 382 16.74 -22.63 4.02
C GLU A 382 16.11 -21.88 2.84
N THR A 383 15.51 -20.73 3.15
CA THR A 383 14.97 -19.78 2.17
C THR A 383 15.82 -18.52 2.18
N VAL A 384 16.16 -18.00 1.01
CA VAL A 384 16.98 -16.79 0.84
C VAL A 384 16.40 -15.86 -0.20
N LEU A 385 16.62 -14.56 -0.01
CA LEU A 385 16.46 -13.56 -1.07
C LEU A 385 17.65 -13.67 -2.02
N ALA A 386 17.44 -14.25 -3.20
CA ALA A 386 18.48 -14.56 -4.17
C ALA A 386 18.84 -13.33 -5.03
N ASP A 387 17.84 -12.56 -5.45
CA ASP A 387 18.04 -11.33 -6.21
C ASP A 387 16.96 -10.27 -5.94
N VAL A 388 17.32 -9.00 -6.17
CA VAL A 388 16.39 -7.88 -6.16
C VAL A 388 16.61 -7.04 -7.41
N HIS A 389 15.62 -7.04 -8.29
CA HIS A 389 15.67 -6.29 -9.53
C HIS A 389 14.37 -5.54 -9.77
N TYR A 390 14.34 -4.64 -10.76
CA TYR A 390 13.21 -3.76 -10.94
C TYR A 390 12.98 -3.34 -12.39
N THR A 391 11.72 -3.02 -12.69
CA THR A 391 11.30 -2.41 -13.96
C THR A 391 10.80 -1.00 -13.68
N PRO A 392 11.52 0.06 -14.08
CA PRO A 392 11.02 1.42 -13.97
C PRO A 392 9.73 1.60 -14.77
N THR A 393 8.72 2.25 -14.19
CA THR A 393 7.45 2.54 -14.84
C THR A 393 7.15 4.04 -14.82
N TRP A 394 6.44 4.52 -15.84
CA TRP A 394 6.04 5.92 -15.92
C TRP A 394 4.62 6.08 -16.45
N VAL A 395 3.85 6.99 -15.84
CA VAL A 395 2.43 7.18 -16.18
C VAL A 395 2.27 8.09 -17.39
N TYR A 396 1.94 7.48 -18.54
CA TYR A 396 1.66 8.19 -19.77
C TYR A 396 0.22 8.67 -19.83
N ARG A 397 0.03 9.99 -19.78
CA ARG A 397 -1.26 10.64 -20.00
C ARG A 397 -1.32 11.33 -21.36
N HIS A 398 -2.31 10.99 -22.18
CA HIS A 398 -2.47 11.53 -23.52
C HIS A 398 -3.93 11.82 -23.90
N SER A 399 -4.14 12.48 -25.04
CA SER A 399 -5.46 12.78 -25.62
C SER A 399 -5.31 13.21 -27.07
N ASP A 400 -6.10 12.60 -27.96
CA ASP A 400 -6.21 12.98 -29.38
C ASP A 400 -6.55 14.46 -29.61
N THR A 401 -7.21 15.08 -28.64
CA THR A 401 -7.69 16.47 -28.76
C THR A 401 -6.81 17.48 -28.04
N GLY A 402 -5.90 17.00 -27.19
CA GLY A 402 -5.13 17.83 -26.25
C GLY A 402 -5.96 18.40 -25.09
N ASP A 403 -7.22 17.99 -24.95
CA ASP A 403 -8.14 18.38 -23.89
C ASP A 403 -8.76 17.14 -23.22
N THR A 404 -9.28 17.32 -22.00
CA THR A 404 -9.99 16.29 -21.20
C THR A 404 -11.23 15.71 -21.90
N PRO A 405 -11.59 14.43 -21.68
CA PRO A 405 -10.89 13.45 -20.84
C PRO A 405 -9.54 13.00 -21.44
N PHE A 406 -8.67 12.50 -20.59
CA PHE A 406 -7.36 11.97 -20.97
C PHE A 406 -7.37 10.45 -20.84
N ASP A 407 -6.60 9.79 -21.70
CA ASP A 407 -6.26 8.38 -21.58
C ASP A 407 -4.97 8.24 -20.76
N TYR A 408 -4.83 7.10 -20.08
CA TYR A 408 -3.70 6.80 -19.19
C TYR A 408 -3.18 5.40 -19.48
N GLU A 409 -1.86 5.24 -19.49
CA GLU A 409 -1.16 3.98 -19.70
C GLU A 409 0.07 3.97 -18.79
N ILE A 410 0.40 2.83 -18.18
CA ILE A 410 1.63 2.66 -17.42
C ILE A 410 2.67 2.10 -18.38
N LEU A 411 3.72 2.86 -18.67
CA LEU A 411 4.77 2.45 -19.59
C LEU A 411 5.96 1.87 -18.81
N PRO A 412 6.39 0.62 -19.07
CA PRO A 412 7.74 0.16 -18.73
C PRO A 412 8.76 1.06 -19.45
N VAL A 413 9.52 1.84 -18.69
CA VAL A 413 10.28 2.97 -19.24
C VAL A 413 11.29 2.50 -20.28
N GLU A 414 11.97 1.39 -20.01
CA GLU A 414 13.04 0.89 -20.88
C GLU A 414 12.53 0.38 -22.24
N ASP A 415 11.29 -0.11 -22.30
CA ASP A 415 10.65 -0.58 -23.53
C ASP A 415 10.24 0.59 -24.44
N PHE A 416 9.94 1.75 -23.86
CA PHE A 416 9.34 2.88 -24.56
C PHE A 416 10.29 4.07 -24.76
N GLN A 417 11.42 4.16 -24.05
CA GLN A 417 12.36 5.27 -24.17
C GLN A 417 12.91 5.47 -25.60
N GLU A 418 13.03 4.39 -26.39
CA GLU A 418 13.47 4.43 -27.79
C GLU A 418 12.31 4.37 -28.82
N ASP A 419 11.04 4.40 -28.38
CA ASP A 419 9.90 4.29 -29.28
C ASP A 419 9.68 5.55 -30.14
N GLU A 420 9.95 5.44 -31.45
CA GLU A 420 9.79 6.54 -32.40
C GLU A 420 8.32 6.98 -32.60
N ASP A 421 7.34 6.17 -32.19
CA ASP A 421 5.92 6.54 -32.23
C ASP A 421 5.53 7.51 -31.09
N LEU A 422 6.33 7.57 -30.01
CA LEU A 422 6.15 8.55 -28.94
C LEU A 422 6.71 9.94 -29.30
N PRO A 423 6.03 11.03 -28.88
CA PRO A 423 6.56 12.39 -29.02
C PRO A 423 7.94 12.55 -28.38
N GLU A 424 8.80 13.36 -28.99
CA GLU A 424 10.18 13.59 -28.50
C GLU A 424 10.20 14.08 -27.04
N ASP A 425 9.28 14.97 -26.66
CA ASP A 425 9.20 15.49 -25.29
C ASP A 425 8.77 14.43 -24.26
N ILE A 426 8.07 13.39 -24.70
CA ILE A 426 7.73 12.23 -23.86
C ILE A 426 8.94 11.33 -23.71
N ARG A 427 9.66 11.00 -24.80
CA ARG A 427 10.91 10.23 -24.70
C ARG A 427 11.96 10.91 -23.81
N GLU A 428 12.11 12.24 -23.90
CA GLU A 428 12.98 13.00 -23.00
C GLU A 428 12.55 12.90 -21.51
N ARG A 429 11.25 12.73 -21.21
CA ARG A 429 10.76 12.51 -19.83
C ARG A 429 11.04 11.10 -19.35
N LEU A 430 10.88 10.11 -20.22
CA LEU A 430 11.25 8.72 -19.95
C LEU A 430 12.74 8.60 -19.62
N ASP A 431 13.62 9.26 -20.38
CA ASP A 431 15.06 9.30 -20.09
C ASP A 431 15.34 9.88 -18.68
N ARG A 432 14.65 10.96 -18.30
CA ARG A 432 14.80 11.56 -16.96
C ARG A 432 14.22 10.68 -15.86
N SER A 433 13.10 10.00 -16.13
CA SER A 433 12.47 9.04 -15.22
C SER A 433 13.41 7.87 -14.93
N LEU A 434 14.04 7.32 -15.96
CA LEU A 434 15.04 6.27 -15.84
C LEU A 434 16.27 6.72 -15.03
N GLU A 435 16.82 7.90 -15.34
CA GLU A 435 17.96 8.46 -14.60
C GLU A 435 17.62 8.66 -13.12
N ARG A 436 16.44 9.22 -12.80
CA ARG A 436 15.97 9.39 -11.42
C ARG A 436 15.80 8.05 -10.72
N THR A 437 15.07 7.11 -11.32
CA THR A 437 14.81 5.78 -10.75
C THR A 437 16.11 5.06 -10.40
N ASN A 438 17.03 4.98 -11.36
CA ASN A 438 18.33 4.31 -11.16
C ASN A 438 19.18 5.00 -10.08
N SER A 439 19.15 6.34 -10.03
CA SER A 439 19.88 7.10 -9.01
C SER A 439 19.32 6.94 -7.60
N ARG A 440 18.04 6.60 -7.47
CA ARG A 440 17.33 6.49 -6.20
C ARG A 440 17.43 5.09 -5.62
N LEU A 441 17.01 4.08 -6.38
CA LEU A 441 17.00 2.69 -5.89
C LEU A 441 18.41 2.16 -5.64
N ASN A 442 19.39 2.58 -6.45
CA ASN A 442 20.81 2.26 -6.26
C ASN A 442 21.10 0.74 -6.07
N LEU A 443 20.27 -0.10 -6.68
CA LEU A 443 20.50 -1.54 -6.80
C LEU A 443 21.45 -1.78 -8.00
N GLU A 444 22.37 -2.74 -7.88
CA GLU A 444 23.22 -3.14 -9.02
C GLU A 444 22.31 -3.80 -10.08
N GLN A 445 22.34 -3.30 -11.32
CA GLN A 445 21.62 -3.88 -12.47
C GLN A 445 22.38 -5.03 -13.12
#